data_AF-A0A1Y2I4P1-F1
#
_entry.id   AF-A0A1Y2I4P1-F1
#
_cell.length_a   1.000
_cell.length_b   1.000
_cell.length_c   1.000
_cell.angle_alpha   90.00
_cell.angle_beta   90.00
_cell.angle_gamma   90.00
#
_symmetry.space_group_name_H-M   'P 1'
#
loop_
_entity.id
_entity.type
_entity.pdbx_description
1 polymer ?
#
loop_
_entity_poly.entity_id
_entity_poly.type
_entity_poly.pdbx_seq_one_letter_code
_entity_poly.pdbx_strand_id
1 'polypeptide(L)'
;NLRLVPDLFAAEPSHHYHWRYDEEGAIVRDYAADNADEREVDALLDGVGTPGVQLYPQGYLPYGQWQSDGVIDPLRPHISAISHSLKAHDGGGPVLEPVKSQCYNNLAHYTRHSARHHIAQRGAYSATVAGAFAESAKTKATASTLYQATTASDPHADLEGQMKRAPQTYLRFENVYKVHLQRVKPEMRRGDHFYLKAVVPLSAACIHPTVLDAIKRASKVVRPGFFPQIMLWTLYPLRVGLDLLWRKVAPTLAPGSSNKPNAVEVELISVFERLINFGHTGAMKVMATGVMDRLWPSRAILDTGYPAFSPALNFGGEDGLMPSMSVDHWPRNPATNYPLVSSRCSMEITYGKDHFT
;
A
#
# COMPACT_ATOMS: atom_id res chain seq x y z
N ASN A 1 -8.24 -8.27 11.93
CA ASN A 1 -8.85 -9.20 12.92
C ASN A 1 -8.03 -10.45 13.24
N LEU A 2 -6.78 -10.56 12.76
CA LEU A 2 -5.95 -11.77 12.97
C LEU A 2 -5.66 -12.06 14.45
N ARG A 3 -5.69 -11.04 15.31
CA ARG A 3 -5.53 -11.16 16.77
C ARG A 3 -6.72 -11.82 17.50
N LEU A 4 -7.90 -11.95 16.86
CA LEU A 4 -9.09 -12.55 17.47
C LEU A 4 -9.30 -14.02 17.09
N VAL A 5 -8.43 -14.60 16.26
CA VAL A 5 -8.44 -16.04 15.96
C VAL A 5 -7.11 -16.61 16.42
N PRO A 6 -7.05 -17.23 17.61
CA PRO A 6 -5.87 -18.00 18.00
C PRO A 6 -5.55 -19.00 16.88
N ASP A 7 -4.27 -19.17 16.57
CA ASP A 7 -3.76 -20.28 15.74
C ASP A 7 -4.04 -20.23 14.23
N LEU A 8 -4.18 -19.03 13.63
CA LEU A 8 -4.15 -18.94 12.16
C LEU A 8 -2.71 -19.02 11.61
N PHE A 9 -1.72 -18.56 12.39
CA PHE A 9 -0.30 -18.47 12.03
C PHE A 9 0.63 -18.75 13.23
N ALA A 10 0.30 -19.72 14.07
CA ALA A 10 1.13 -20.18 15.18
C ALA A 10 2.61 -20.23 14.78
N ALA A 11 3.45 -19.67 15.64
CA ALA A 11 4.86 -19.54 15.37
C ALA A 11 5.51 -20.93 15.28
N GLU A 12 5.96 -21.31 14.08
CA GLU A 12 7.24 -22.00 14.01
C GLU A 12 8.33 -20.94 14.13
N PRO A 13 9.50 -21.24 14.72
CA PRO A 13 10.62 -20.32 14.76
C PRO A 13 11.02 -19.97 13.32
N SER A 14 10.50 -18.87 12.81
CA SER A 14 10.80 -18.40 11.47
C SER A 14 12.25 -17.96 11.44
N HIS A 15 13.07 -18.66 10.67
CA HIS A 15 14.32 -18.09 10.19
C HIS A 15 13.95 -16.86 9.36
N HIS A 16 14.30 -15.67 9.85
CA HIS A 16 14.04 -14.40 9.18
C HIS A 16 14.72 -14.36 7.80
N TYR A 17 13.98 -14.63 6.74
CA TYR A 17 14.45 -14.39 5.37
C TYR A 17 13.76 -13.13 4.82
N HIS A 18 14.48 -11.99 4.82
CA HIS A 18 14.08 -10.83 4.02
C HIS A 18 14.56 -11.09 2.58
N TRP A 19 13.64 -11.13 1.62
CA TRP A 19 13.94 -11.30 0.20
C TRP A 19 13.67 -9.98 -0.56
N ARG A 20 14.69 -9.38 -1.18
CA ARG A 20 14.57 -8.40 -2.30
C ARG A 20 15.30 -8.96 -3.50
N TYR A 21 14.74 -8.80 -4.70
CA TYR A 21 15.30 -9.28 -5.97
C TYR A 21 15.93 -8.12 -6.76
N ASP A 22 17.06 -8.35 -7.41
CA ASP A 22 17.71 -7.42 -8.35
C ASP A 22 17.15 -7.52 -9.78
N GLU A 23 17.69 -6.74 -10.71
CA GLU A 23 17.21 -6.60 -12.09
C GLU A 23 17.34 -7.89 -12.94
N GLU A 24 17.98 -8.94 -12.42
CA GLU A 24 18.11 -10.27 -13.03
C GLU A 24 17.35 -11.36 -12.24
N GLY A 25 16.68 -11.01 -11.13
CA GLY A 25 15.88 -11.91 -10.32
C GLY A 25 16.65 -12.71 -9.27
N ALA A 26 17.85 -12.26 -8.87
CA ALA A 26 18.60 -12.82 -7.74
C ALA A 26 18.41 -11.98 -6.47
N ILE A 27 18.50 -12.63 -5.29
CA ILE A 27 18.24 -11.97 -4.01
C ILE A 27 19.49 -11.23 -3.51
N VAL A 28 19.36 -9.93 -3.25
CA VAL A 28 20.43 -9.11 -2.67
C VAL A 28 19.93 -8.35 -1.43
N ARG A 29 20.61 -8.56 -0.29
CA ARG A 29 20.59 -7.62 0.84
C ARG A 29 21.86 -6.80 0.74
N ASP A 30 21.75 -5.48 0.70
CA ASP A 30 22.81 -4.68 1.31
C ASP A 30 22.31 -3.37 1.92
N TYR A 31 22.89 -3.08 3.09
CA TYR A 31 22.66 -1.93 3.95
C TYR A 31 23.86 -0.99 3.78
N ALA A 32 23.69 0.13 3.08
CA ALA A 32 24.60 1.27 3.22
C ALA A 32 23.86 2.58 2.95
N ALA A 33 24.02 3.52 3.89
CA ALA A 33 23.76 4.97 3.87
C ALA A 33 22.99 5.51 2.64
N ASP A 34 21.73 5.94 2.76
CA ASP A 34 21.46 7.35 3.12
C ASP A 34 20.02 7.64 3.58
N ASN A 35 19.17 6.63 3.81
CA ASN A 35 17.77 6.84 4.18
C ASN A 35 17.49 6.54 5.65
N ALA A 36 17.70 7.53 6.51
CA ALA A 36 17.16 7.49 7.87
C ALA A 36 15.61 7.37 7.87
N ASP A 37 14.94 7.82 6.81
CA ASP A 37 13.47 7.77 6.66
C ASP A 37 12.91 6.35 6.42
N GLU A 38 13.69 5.42 5.83
CA GLU A 38 13.18 4.08 5.48
C GLU A 38 13.38 3.04 6.59
N ARG A 39 14.42 3.19 7.43
CA ARG A 39 14.70 2.24 8.53
C ARG A 39 13.65 2.28 9.65
N GLU A 40 13.04 3.43 9.90
CA GLU A 40 11.94 3.54 10.87
C GLU A 40 10.66 2.86 10.38
N VAL A 41 10.42 2.80 9.07
CA VAL A 41 9.23 2.15 8.50
C VAL A 41 9.26 0.64 8.75
N ASP A 42 10.40 -0.02 8.55
CA ASP A 42 10.52 -1.46 8.83
C ASP A 42 10.35 -1.76 10.33
N ALA A 43 10.89 -0.92 11.22
CA ALA A 43 10.69 -1.03 12.67
C ALA A 43 9.23 -0.78 13.11
N LEU A 44 8.50 0.09 12.40
CA LEU A 44 7.07 0.37 12.61
C LEU A 44 6.17 -0.76 12.11
N LEU A 45 6.59 -1.50 11.08
CA LEU A 45 5.90 -2.69 10.57
C LEU A 45 6.04 -3.90 11.52
N ASP A 46 7.14 -4.00 12.25
CA ASP A 46 7.40 -5.06 13.23
C ASP A 46 6.56 -4.93 14.51
N GLY A 47 5.93 -3.77 14.76
CA GLY A 47 5.22 -3.47 16.00
C GLY A 47 3.84 -4.12 16.18
N VAL A 48 3.27 -4.82 15.18
CA VAL A 48 1.84 -5.22 15.24
C VAL A 48 1.56 -6.71 14.92
N GLY A 49 2.53 -7.51 14.48
CA GLY A 49 2.28 -8.91 14.07
C GLY A 49 3.32 -9.90 14.59
N THR A 50 2.91 -11.15 14.78
CA THR A 50 3.81 -12.30 14.83
C THR A 50 4.81 -12.20 13.66
N PRO A 51 6.13 -12.41 13.86
CA PRO A 51 7.11 -12.33 12.79
C PRO A 51 6.63 -13.09 11.54
N GLY A 52 6.54 -12.40 10.40
CA GLY A 52 6.04 -12.97 9.16
C GLY A 52 4.53 -12.82 8.88
N VAL A 53 3.78 -12.00 9.63
CA VAL A 53 2.38 -11.64 9.28
C VAL A 53 2.16 -10.12 9.36
N GLN A 54 1.67 -9.52 8.28
CA GLN A 54 1.42 -8.10 8.15
C GLN A 54 -0.05 -7.79 7.83
N LEU A 55 -0.67 -6.93 8.64
CA LEU A 55 -2.01 -6.41 8.41
C LEU A 55 -1.93 -5.04 7.70
N TYR A 56 -2.76 -4.87 6.69
CA TYR A 56 -2.93 -3.66 5.90
C TYR A 56 -4.32 -3.07 6.17
N PRO A 57 -4.47 -2.20 7.18
CA PRO A 57 -5.76 -1.61 7.55
C PRO A 57 -6.35 -0.77 6.41
N GLN A 58 -7.64 -0.87 6.17
CA GLN A 58 -8.31 -0.08 5.12
C GLN A 58 -9.35 0.85 5.75
N GLY A 59 -9.41 2.09 5.25
CA GLY A 59 -10.32 3.12 5.72
C GLY A 59 -10.05 3.52 7.17
N TYR A 60 -8.79 3.44 7.64
CA TYR A 60 -8.43 3.72 9.04
C TYR A 60 -9.10 2.79 10.06
N LEU A 61 -9.59 1.63 9.60
CA LEU A 61 -10.23 0.63 10.45
C LEU A 61 -9.19 -0.40 10.93
N PRO A 62 -9.44 -1.08 12.05
CA PRO A 62 -8.63 -2.24 12.49
C PRO A 62 -8.86 -3.50 11.62
N TYR A 63 -9.51 -3.34 10.47
CA TYR A 63 -9.84 -4.37 9.50
C TYR A 63 -9.22 -4.03 8.15
N GLY A 64 -8.81 -5.04 7.41
CA GLY A 64 -8.22 -4.83 6.10
C GLY A 64 -7.63 -6.11 5.55
N GLN A 65 -6.69 -5.94 4.64
CA GLN A 65 -6.00 -7.02 3.96
C GLN A 65 -4.89 -7.56 4.84
N TRP A 66 -4.44 -8.79 4.61
CA TRP A 66 -3.25 -9.30 5.28
C TRP A 66 -2.35 -10.06 4.32
N GLN A 67 -1.06 -10.07 4.64
CA GLN A 67 -0.03 -10.84 3.95
C GLN A 67 0.83 -11.56 4.99
N SER A 68 1.39 -12.70 4.62
CA SER A 68 2.27 -13.48 5.49
C SER A 68 3.37 -14.17 4.71
N ASP A 69 4.56 -14.26 5.33
CA ASP A 69 5.69 -15.08 4.94
C ASP A 69 5.47 -16.53 5.41
N GLY A 70 4.52 -17.19 4.75
CA GLY A 70 4.09 -18.54 5.06
C GLY A 70 2.64 -18.75 4.66
N VAL A 71 2.05 -19.86 5.08
CA VAL A 71 0.63 -20.17 4.89
C VAL A 71 -0.06 -20.28 6.24
N ILE A 72 -1.39 -20.15 6.23
CA ILE A 72 -2.19 -20.36 7.44
C ILE A 72 -2.05 -21.81 7.94
N ASP A 73 -2.05 -22.01 9.25
CA ASP A 73 -1.81 -23.32 9.86
C ASP A 73 -2.78 -24.41 9.43
N PRO A 74 -4.10 -24.13 9.28
CA PRO A 74 -5.03 -25.12 8.78
C PRO A 74 -4.66 -25.71 7.42
N LEU A 75 -3.84 -25.00 6.63
CA LEU A 75 -3.40 -25.43 5.30
C LEU A 75 -2.15 -26.34 5.35
N ARG A 76 -1.33 -26.24 6.40
CA ARG A 76 -0.05 -26.96 6.53
C ARG A 76 -0.18 -28.49 6.43
N PRO A 77 -1.14 -29.16 7.10
CA PRO A 77 -1.26 -30.62 7.01
C PRO A 77 -1.59 -31.08 5.58
N HIS A 78 -2.42 -30.32 4.87
CA HIS A 78 -2.78 -30.62 3.48
C HIS A 78 -1.58 -30.48 2.56
N ILE A 79 -0.79 -29.41 2.70
CA ILE A 79 0.44 -29.21 1.91
C ILE A 79 1.45 -30.32 2.20
N SER A 80 1.63 -30.70 3.47
CA SER A 80 2.55 -31.78 3.86
C SER A 80 2.14 -33.12 3.25
N ALA A 81 0.84 -33.45 3.26
CA ALA A 81 0.32 -34.67 2.66
C ALA A 81 0.54 -34.69 1.12
N ILE A 82 0.25 -33.57 0.45
CA ILE A 82 0.48 -33.44 -1.00
C ILE A 82 1.98 -33.54 -1.30
N SER A 83 2.82 -32.83 -0.55
CA SER A 83 4.28 -32.87 -0.68
C SER A 83 4.84 -34.29 -0.52
N HIS A 84 4.35 -35.05 0.47
CA HIS A 84 4.73 -36.46 0.65
C HIS A 84 4.33 -37.33 -0.55
N SER A 85 3.12 -37.16 -1.08
CA SER A 85 2.63 -37.96 -2.21
C SER A 85 3.50 -37.82 -3.48
N LEU A 86 4.12 -36.63 -3.66
CA LEU A 86 4.96 -36.28 -4.79
C LEU A 86 6.44 -36.67 -4.60
N LYS A 87 6.85 -37.01 -3.38
CA LYS A 87 8.26 -37.15 -2.98
C LYS A 87 8.90 -38.41 -3.57
N ALA A 88 10.06 -38.25 -4.22
CA ALA A 88 10.80 -39.37 -4.80
C ALA A 88 11.48 -40.28 -3.76
N HIS A 89 11.90 -39.70 -2.62
CA HIS A 89 12.64 -40.40 -1.57
C HIS A 89 12.25 -39.91 -0.18
N ASP A 90 12.10 -40.80 0.80
CA ASP A 90 11.63 -40.44 2.14
C ASP A 90 12.64 -39.57 2.93
N GLY A 91 13.94 -39.63 2.59
CA GLY A 91 15.04 -38.96 3.32
C GLY A 91 15.44 -37.54 2.89
N GLY A 92 14.61 -36.78 2.17
CA GLY A 92 14.91 -35.41 1.72
C GLY A 92 14.00 -34.31 2.30
N GLY A 93 14.32 -33.04 2.04
CA GLY A 93 13.43 -31.91 2.33
C GLY A 93 12.09 -31.97 1.57
N PRO A 94 11.12 -31.10 1.89
CA PRO A 94 9.81 -31.11 1.25
C PRO A 94 9.90 -30.84 -0.27
N VAL A 95 8.94 -31.38 -1.01
CA VAL A 95 8.74 -31.11 -2.44
C VAL A 95 8.02 -29.78 -2.63
N LEU A 96 7.03 -29.52 -1.78
CA LEU A 96 6.25 -28.29 -1.79
C LEU A 96 6.55 -27.49 -0.52
N GLU A 97 7.08 -26.30 -0.70
CA GLU A 97 7.34 -25.36 0.39
C GLU A 97 6.35 -24.19 0.29
N PRO A 98 5.54 -23.93 1.33
CA PRO A 98 4.75 -22.70 1.39
C PRO A 98 5.69 -21.50 1.53
N VAL A 99 5.53 -20.48 0.69
CA VAL A 99 6.38 -19.30 0.67
C VAL A 99 5.66 -18.09 1.25
N LYS A 100 4.45 -17.82 0.74
CA LYS A 100 3.65 -16.65 1.13
C LYS A 100 2.17 -16.96 1.04
N SER A 101 1.39 -16.21 1.79
CA SER A 101 -0.06 -16.18 1.66
C SER A 101 -0.58 -14.77 1.84
N GLN A 102 -1.71 -14.49 1.21
CA GLN A 102 -2.39 -13.21 1.39
C GLN A 102 -3.89 -13.37 1.27
N CYS A 103 -4.61 -12.52 1.99
CA CYS A 103 -6.05 -12.44 1.89
C CYS A 103 -6.50 -10.99 1.83
N TYR A 104 -7.30 -10.69 0.81
CA TYR A 104 -7.67 -9.31 0.52
C TYR A 104 -9.04 -9.23 -0.16
N ASN A 105 -9.68 -8.06 -0.05
CA ASN A 105 -10.91 -7.77 -0.77
C ASN A 105 -10.58 -7.45 -2.23
N ASN A 106 -11.23 -8.13 -3.18
CA ASN A 106 -10.98 -7.94 -4.61
C ASN A 106 -11.39 -6.55 -5.15
N LEU A 107 -12.01 -5.67 -4.34
CA LEU A 107 -12.25 -4.26 -4.67
C LEU A 107 -10.96 -3.58 -5.15
N ALA A 108 -9.81 -3.98 -4.60
CA ALA A 108 -8.50 -3.51 -5.00
C ALA A 108 -8.15 -3.76 -6.49
N HIS A 109 -8.90 -4.59 -7.21
CA HIS A 109 -8.76 -4.78 -8.67
C HIS A 109 -9.62 -3.81 -9.47
N TYR A 110 -10.75 -3.34 -8.91
CA TYR A 110 -11.65 -2.39 -9.56
C TYR A 110 -11.16 -0.95 -9.43
N THR A 111 -10.33 -0.66 -8.43
CA THR A 111 -9.77 0.68 -8.16
C THR A 111 -8.41 0.93 -8.82
N ARG A 112 -7.96 -0.02 -9.65
CA ARG A 112 -6.72 0.08 -10.42
C ARG A 112 -7.00 0.76 -11.75
N HIS A 113 -6.21 1.77 -12.09
CA HIS A 113 -6.21 2.38 -13.42
C HIS A 113 -5.39 1.54 -14.41
N SER A 114 -4.43 0.75 -13.93
CA SER A 114 -3.63 -0.18 -14.73
C SER A 114 -3.14 -1.34 -13.86
N ALA A 115 -2.55 -2.37 -14.48
CA ALA A 115 -1.95 -3.49 -13.75
C ALA A 115 -0.94 -3.06 -12.66
N ARG A 116 -0.27 -1.91 -12.87
CA ARG A 116 0.77 -1.36 -11.98
C ARG A 116 0.31 -0.21 -11.08
N HIS A 117 -0.75 0.53 -11.42
CA HIS A 117 -1.05 1.80 -10.76
C HIS A 117 -2.47 1.86 -10.19
N HIS A 118 -2.57 1.95 -8.88
CA HIS A 118 -3.78 2.37 -8.16
C HIS A 118 -3.90 3.89 -8.23
N ILE A 119 -5.09 4.45 -8.45
CA ILE A 119 -5.25 5.91 -8.65
C ILE A 119 -4.73 6.69 -7.44
N ALA A 120 -5.08 6.24 -6.23
CA ALA A 120 -4.58 6.85 -4.98
C ALA A 120 -3.05 6.78 -4.79
N GLN A 121 -2.33 5.92 -5.52
CA GLN A 121 -0.87 5.77 -5.39
C GLN A 121 -0.07 6.72 -6.29
N ARG A 122 -0.71 7.40 -7.25
CA ARG A 122 -0.01 8.19 -8.26
C ARG A 122 0.47 9.55 -7.74
N GLY A 123 -0.18 10.12 -6.73
CA GLY A 123 0.10 11.48 -6.26
C GLY A 123 -0.12 12.52 -7.37
N ALA A 124 -1.29 12.45 -8.04
CA ALA A 124 -1.57 13.22 -9.24
C ALA A 124 -1.63 14.72 -8.97
N TYR A 125 -2.19 15.14 -7.82
CA TYR A 125 -2.21 16.54 -7.43
C TYR A 125 -0.81 17.03 -7.08
N SER A 126 -0.06 16.30 -6.24
CA SER A 126 1.32 16.65 -5.88
C SER A 126 2.21 16.81 -7.09
N ALA A 127 2.16 15.86 -8.02
CA ALA A 127 2.90 15.92 -9.27
C ALA A 127 2.50 17.14 -10.10
N THR A 128 1.19 17.39 -10.25
CA THR A 128 0.69 18.53 -11.02
C THR A 128 1.12 19.87 -10.44
N VAL A 129 1.01 20.04 -9.12
CA VAL A 129 1.40 21.28 -8.44
C VAL A 129 2.92 21.49 -8.52
N ALA A 130 3.72 20.44 -8.34
CA ALA A 130 5.17 20.51 -8.49
C ALA A 130 5.62 20.92 -9.91
N GLY A 131 4.75 20.74 -10.91
CA GLY A 131 4.95 21.23 -12.27
C GLY A 131 5.10 22.74 -12.39
N ALA A 132 4.65 23.53 -11.40
CA ALA A 132 4.87 24.99 -11.36
C ALA A 132 6.36 25.39 -11.32
N PHE A 133 7.21 24.46 -10.90
CA PHE A 133 8.66 24.63 -10.80
C PHE A 133 9.41 24.05 -12.00
N ALA A 134 8.71 23.58 -13.04
CA ALA A 134 9.33 23.03 -14.24
C ALA A 134 10.11 24.10 -15.03
N GLU A 135 11.38 23.82 -15.33
CA GLU A 135 12.26 24.76 -16.02
C GLU A 135 12.43 24.43 -17.51
N SER A 136 12.62 23.14 -17.82
CA SER A 136 12.90 22.66 -19.19
C SER A 136 11.62 22.58 -20.04
N ALA A 137 11.76 22.70 -21.36
CA ALA A 137 10.63 22.60 -22.28
C ALA A 137 9.84 21.27 -22.12
N LYS A 138 10.57 20.17 -21.88
CA LYS A 138 9.98 18.83 -21.65
C LYS A 138 9.16 18.78 -20.36
N THR A 139 9.69 19.29 -19.25
CA THR A 139 9.01 19.28 -17.95
C THR A 139 7.82 20.23 -17.94
N LYS A 140 7.92 21.40 -18.61
CA LYS A 140 6.80 22.33 -18.83
C LYS A 140 5.67 21.71 -19.66
N ALA A 141 6.00 21.00 -20.74
CA ALA A 141 5.00 20.27 -21.53
C ALA A 141 4.30 19.19 -20.69
N THR A 142 5.07 18.46 -19.87
CA THR A 142 4.53 17.44 -18.95
C THR A 142 3.60 18.07 -17.91
N ALA A 143 4.01 19.19 -17.30
CA ALA A 143 3.22 19.94 -16.34
C ALA A 143 1.90 20.46 -16.94
N SER A 144 1.94 20.99 -18.16
CA SER A 144 0.73 21.42 -18.89
C SER A 144 -0.25 20.27 -19.11
N THR A 145 0.23 19.11 -19.57
CA THR A 145 -0.59 17.90 -19.75
C THR A 145 -1.21 17.44 -18.44
N LEU A 146 -0.45 17.43 -17.35
CA LEU A 146 -0.93 17.03 -16.03
C LEU A 146 -1.96 18.01 -15.47
N TYR A 147 -1.75 19.31 -15.63
CA TYR A 147 -2.70 20.34 -15.23
C TYR A 147 -4.04 20.18 -15.98
N GLN A 148 -3.98 20.01 -17.31
CA GLN A 148 -5.18 19.76 -18.12
C GLN A 148 -5.91 18.49 -17.67
N ALA A 149 -5.19 17.38 -17.48
CA ALA A 149 -5.78 16.11 -17.07
C ALA A 149 -6.45 16.20 -15.68
N THR A 150 -5.76 16.78 -14.70
CA THR A 150 -6.21 16.87 -13.31
C THR A 150 -7.33 17.90 -13.13
N THR A 151 -7.42 18.90 -14.02
CA THR A 151 -8.54 19.85 -14.07
C THR A 151 -9.75 19.26 -14.77
N ALA A 152 -9.53 18.46 -15.82
CA ALA A 152 -10.61 17.82 -16.59
C ALA A 152 -11.28 16.67 -15.83
N SER A 153 -10.50 15.92 -15.05
CA SER A 153 -11.02 14.83 -14.21
C SER A 153 -10.38 14.84 -12.85
N ASP A 154 -11.21 14.79 -11.81
CA ASP A 154 -10.78 14.60 -10.44
C ASP A 154 -10.40 13.12 -10.23
N PRO A 155 -9.11 12.81 -10.01
CA PRO A 155 -8.64 11.43 -9.87
C PRO A 155 -9.31 10.69 -8.69
N HIS A 156 -9.67 11.42 -7.64
CA HIS A 156 -10.32 10.82 -6.48
C HIS A 156 -11.80 10.60 -6.71
N ALA A 157 -12.51 11.52 -7.40
CA ALA A 157 -13.89 11.25 -7.84
C ALA A 157 -13.96 10.07 -8.81
N ASP A 158 -12.98 9.92 -9.71
CA ASP A 158 -12.87 8.75 -10.58
C ASP A 158 -12.72 7.45 -9.78
N LEU A 159 -11.87 7.48 -8.75
CA LEU A 159 -11.70 6.37 -7.81
C LEU A 159 -12.99 6.06 -7.05
N GLU A 160 -13.73 7.07 -6.57
CA GLU A 160 -15.04 6.85 -5.96
C GLU A 160 -16.03 6.22 -6.94
N GLY A 161 -16.06 6.70 -8.18
CA GLY A 161 -16.90 6.16 -9.25
C GLY A 161 -16.55 4.71 -9.59
N GLN A 162 -15.27 4.33 -9.53
CA GLN A 162 -14.83 2.94 -9.66
C GLN A 162 -15.33 2.08 -8.50
N MET A 163 -15.21 2.57 -7.26
CA MET A 163 -15.67 1.85 -6.07
C MET A 163 -17.19 1.64 -6.05
N LYS A 164 -17.96 2.64 -6.49
CA LYS A 164 -19.44 2.58 -6.58
C LYS A 164 -19.93 1.60 -7.67
N ARG A 165 -19.12 1.34 -8.70
CA ARG A 165 -19.45 0.44 -9.81
C ARG A 165 -19.14 -1.04 -9.53
N ALA A 166 -18.43 -1.36 -8.45
CA ALA A 166 -18.10 -2.75 -8.13
C ALA A 166 -19.38 -3.54 -7.80
N PRO A 167 -19.78 -4.54 -8.62
CA PRO A 167 -21.08 -5.20 -8.49
C PRO A 167 -21.17 -6.06 -7.23
N GLN A 168 -20.11 -6.82 -6.97
CA GLN A 168 -19.94 -7.65 -5.79
C GLN A 168 -18.45 -7.78 -5.50
N THR A 169 -18.09 -7.66 -4.23
CA THR A 169 -16.72 -7.89 -3.79
C THR A 169 -16.59 -9.28 -3.16
N TYR A 170 -15.45 -9.92 -3.41
CA TYR A 170 -15.11 -11.23 -2.91
C TYR A 170 -13.86 -11.13 -2.07
N LEU A 171 -13.79 -12.00 -1.06
CA LEU A 171 -12.55 -12.26 -0.36
C LEU A 171 -11.69 -13.16 -1.23
N ARG A 172 -10.50 -12.70 -1.58
CA ARG A 172 -9.52 -13.47 -2.35
C ARG A 172 -8.47 -14.00 -1.39
N PHE A 173 -8.26 -15.31 -1.42
CA PHE A 173 -7.21 -15.98 -0.66
C PHE A 173 -6.20 -16.53 -1.65
N GLU A 174 -4.95 -16.09 -1.55
CA GLU A 174 -3.86 -16.50 -2.42
C GLU A 174 -2.74 -17.13 -1.62
N ASN A 175 -2.13 -18.15 -2.19
CA ASN A 175 -1.00 -18.86 -1.61
C ASN A 175 0.07 -19.05 -2.68
N VAL A 176 1.32 -18.84 -2.28
CA VAL A 176 2.50 -19.00 -3.13
C VAL A 176 3.29 -20.19 -2.60
N TYR A 177 3.59 -21.12 -3.50
CA TYR A 177 4.34 -22.33 -3.19
C TYR A 177 5.60 -22.40 -4.04
N LYS A 178 6.69 -22.88 -3.45
CA LYS A 178 7.91 -23.27 -4.15
C LYS A 178 7.89 -24.77 -4.35
N VAL A 179 8.14 -25.20 -5.58
CA VAL A 179 8.16 -26.61 -5.96
C VAL A 179 9.60 -27.01 -6.25
N HIS A 180 10.12 -27.97 -5.49
CA HIS A 180 11.45 -28.54 -5.72
C HIS A 180 11.36 -29.69 -6.73
N LEU A 181 11.36 -29.36 -8.02
CA LEU A 181 11.16 -30.35 -9.10
C LEU A 181 12.14 -31.53 -9.04
N GLN A 182 13.38 -31.31 -8.58
CA GLN A 182 14.37 -32.37 -8.42
C GLN A 182 13.96 -33.43 -7.38
N ARG A 183 13.12 -33.06 -6.42
CA ARG A 183 12.61 -33.94 -5.34
C ARG A 183 11.29 -34.62 -5.73
N VAL A 184 10.65 -34.20 -6.82
CA VAL A 184 9.42 -34.81 -7.36
C VAL A 184 9.77 -36.14 -8.04
N LYS A 185 8.96 -37.18 -7.83
CA LYS A 185 9.02 -38.46 -8.57
C LYS A 185 9.09 -38.23 -10.08
N PRO A 186 10.01 -38.86 -10.84
CA PRO A 186 10.15 -38.63 -12.27
C PRO A 186 8.84 -38.75 -13.05
N GLU A 187 8.00 -39.73 -12.73
CA GLU A 187 6.70 -39.98 -13.36
C GLU A 187 5.65 -38.89 -13.07
N MET A 188 5.85 -38.07 -12.02
CA MET A 188 4.97 -36.97 -11.63
C MET A 188 5.43 -35.60 -12.18
N ARG A 189 6.55 -35.54 -12.92
CA ARG A 189 7.07 -34.30 -13.52
C ARG A 189 6.40 -33.90 -14.84
N ARG A 190 5.53 -34.75 -15.38
CA ARG A 190 4.72 -34.43 -16.55
C ARG A 190 3.64 -33.41 -16.17
N GLY A 191 3.33 -32.47 -17.07
CA GLY A 191 2.41 -31.36 -16.78
C GLY A 191 1.01 -31.80 -16.35
N ASP A 192 0.46 -32.84 -16.98
CA ASP A 192 -0.82 -33.45 -16.65
C ASP A 192 -0.83 -34.07 -15.25
N HIS A 193 0.18 -34.88 -14.94
CA HIS A 193 0.32 -35.53 -13.64
C HIS A 193 0.57 -34.51 -12.53
N PHE A 194 1.46 -33.54 -12.77
CA PHE A 194 1.75 -32.47 -11.81
C PHE A 194 0.50 -31.63 -11.53
N TYR A 195 -0.27 -31.29 -12.57
CA TYR A 195 -1.52 -30.56 -12.41
C TYR A 195 -2.53 -31.35 -11.55
N LEU A 196 -2.77 -32.63 -11.88
CA LEU A 196 -3.74 -33.47 -11.19
C LEU A 196 -3.33 -33.86 -9.77
N LYS A 197 -2.03 -33.99 -9.48
CA LYS A 197 -1.50 -34.48 -8.19
C LYS A 197 -0.95 -33.40 -7.28
N ALA A 198 -0.66 -32.20 -7.79
CA ALA A 198 -0.22 -31.06 -7.00
C ALA A 198 -1.22 -29.90 -7.06
N VAL A 199 -1.51 -29.35 -8.25
CA VAL A 199 -2.28 -28.11 -8.41
C VAL A 199 -3.74 -28.26 -7.98
N VAL A 200 -4.43 -29.31 -8.46
CA VAL A 200 -5.83 -29.58 -8.11
C VAL A 200 -5.97 -29.85 -6.59
N PRO A 201 -5.16 -30.71 -5.95
CA PRO A 201 -5.20 -30.90 -4.50
C PRO A 201 -4.90 -29.64 -3.69
N LEU A 202 -3.94 -28.80 -4.09
CA LEU A 202 -3.65 -27.53 -3.42
C LEU A 202 -4.84 -26.56 -3.50
N SER A 203 -5.52 -26.53 -4.65
CA SER A 203 -6.73 -25.72 -4.84
C SER A 203 -7.88 -26.25 -3.98
N ALA A 204 -8.06 -27.57 -3.92
CA ALA A 204 -9.05 -28.22 -3.07
C ALA A 204 -8.78 -27.99 -1.57
N ALA A 205 -7.51 -27.98 -1.16
CA ALA A 205 -7.11 -27.70 0.22
C ALA A 205 -7.53 -26.29 0.66
N CYS A 206 -7.48 -25.29 -0.23
CA CYS A 206 -7.89 -23.92 0.08
C CYS A 206 -9.40 -23.79 0.39
N ILE A 207 -10.22 -24.72 -0.10
CA ILE A 207 -11.67 -24.78 0.14
C ILE A 207 -12.07 -25.91 1.11
N HIS A 208 -11.09 -26.57 1.74
CA HIS A 208 -11.37 -27.59 2.73
C HIS A 208 -12.10 -26.97 3.93
N PRO A 209 -13.11 -27.64 4.55
CA PRO A 209 -13.91 -27.05 5.61
C PRO A 209 -13.10 -26.46 6.77
N THR A 210 -12.03 -27.14 7.21
CA THR A 210 -11.16 -26.65 8.29
C THR A 210 -10.46 -25.32 7.95
N VAL A 211 -10.05 -25.17 6.69
CA VAL A 211 -9.41 -23.95 6.16
C VAL A 211 -10.44 -22.84 6.01
N LEU A 212 -11.58 -23.13 5.39
CA LEU A 212 -12.66 -22.16 5.20
C LEU A 212 -13.21 -21.66 6.54
N ASP A 213 -13.38 -22.52 7.53
CA ASP A 213 -13.89 -22.12 8.84
C ASP A 213 -12.92 -21.19 9.56
N ALA A 214 -11.61 -21.44 9.46
CA ALA A 214 -10.60 -20.54 10.01
C ALA A 214 -10.63 -19.17 9.32
N ILE A 215 -10.70 -19.13 7.98
CA ILE A 215 -10.82 -17.89 7.21
C ILE A 215 -12.12 -17.15 7.58
N LYS A 216 -13.25 -17.85 7.67
CA LYS A 216 -14.55 -17.27 8.05
C LYS A 216 -14.51 -16.66 9.46
N ARG A 217 -13.90 -17.35 10.44
CA ARG A 217 -13.72 -16.81 11.81
C ARG A 217 -12.85 -15.56 11.82
N ALA A 218 -11.82 -15.50 10.95
CA ALA A 218 -10.93 -14.34 10.83
C ALA A 218 -11.52 -13.19 10.00
N SER A 219 -12.59 -13.44 9.25
CA SER A 219 -13.20 -12.48 8.34
C SER A 219 -14.41 -11.79 8.97
N LYS A 220 -14.66 -10.55 8.54
CA LYS A 220 -15.92 -9.84 8.81
C LYS A 220 -16.68 -9.71 7.50
N VAL A 221 -17.80 -10.41 7.41
CA VAL A 221 -18.71 -10.29 6.27
C VAL A 221 -19.60 -9.07 6.50
N VAL A 222 -19.49 -8.09 5.61
CA VAL A 222 -20.34 -6.91 5.61
C VAL A 222 -21.39 -7.02 4.50
N ARG A 223 -22.47 -6.24 4.61
CA ARG A 223 -23.50 -6.18 3.57
C ARG A 223 -22.89 -5.67 2.25
N PRO A 224 -23.38 -6.10 1.08
CA PRO A 224 -22.94 -5.55 -0.21
C PRO A 224 -23.00 -4.01 -0.21
N GLY A 225 -21.99 -3.38 -0.82
CA GLY A 225 -21.88 -1.92 -0.87
C GLY A 225 -21.39 -1.23 0.42
N PHE A 226 -21.41 -1.92 1.58
CA PHE A 226 -20.97 -1.32 2.84
C PHE A 226 -19.46 -1.01 2.85
N PHE A 227 -18.64 -1.92 2.33
CA PHE A 227 -17.19 -1.72 2.30
C PHE A 227 -16.76 -0.52 1.43
N PRO A 228 -17.27 -0.32 0.20
CA PRO A 228 -17.07 0.94 -0.52
C PRO A 228 -17.52 2.17 0.27
N GLN A 229 -18.70 2.12 0.91
CA GLN A 229 -19.23 3.27 1.66
C GLN A 229 -18.36 3.66 2.86
N ILE A 230 -17.89 2.68 3.65
CA ILE A 230 -17.05 3.00 4.82
C ILE A 230 -15.72 3.62 4.40
N MET A 231 -15.15 3.17 3.28
CA MET A 231 -13.95 3.79 2.72
C MET A 231 -14.20 5.24 2.31
N LEU A 232 -15.29 5.51 1.59
CA LEU A 232 -15.66 6.87 1.20
C LEU A 232 -15.86 7.77 2.43
N TRP A 233 -16.58 7.28 3.43
CA TRP A 233 -16.86 8.03 4.66
C TRP A 233 -15.59 8.34 5.46
N THR A 234 -14.72 7.36 5.64
CA THR A 234 -13.50 7.52 6.45
C THR A 234 -12.45 8.39 5.77
N LEU A 235 -12.45 8.43 4.43
CA LEU A 235 -11.55 9.25 3.63
C LEU A 235 -12.11 10.66 3.34
N TYR A 236 -13.41 10.87 3.52
CA TYR A 236 -14.09 12.11 3.15
C TYR A 236 -13.44 13.38 3.73
N PRO A 237 -13.06 13.46 5.02
CA PRO A 237 -12.44 14.67 5.56
C PRO A 237 -11.12 15.03 4.87
N LEU A 238 -10.31 14.02 4.55
CA LEU A 238 -9.06 14.21 3.82
C LEU A 238 -9.33 14.63 2.37
N ARG A 239 -10.35 14.05 1.74
CA ARG A 239 -10.75 14.42 0.38
C ARG A 239 -11.16 15.89 0.29
N VAL A 240 -11.97 16.35 1.23
CA VAL A 240 -12.41 17.76 1.33
C VAL A 240 -11.22 18.68 1.54
N GLY A 241 -10.31 18.36 2.46
CA GLY A 241 -9.11 19.16 2.68
C GLY A 241 -8.22 19.26 1.43
N LEU A 242 -8.03 18.15 0.72
CA LEU A 242 -7.30 18.11 -0.55
C LEU A 242 -7.99 18.94 -1.64
N ASP A 243 -9.32 18.91 -1.71
CA ASP A 243 -10.08 19.74 -2.65
C ASP A 243 -9.96 21.24 -2.38
N LEU A 244 -10.00 21.64 -1.11
CA LEU A 244 -9.80 23.03 -0.71
C LEU A 244 -8.40 23.51 -1.08
N LEU A 245 -7.37 22.70 -0.80
CA LEU A 245 -5.99 22.99 -1.21
C LEU A 245 -5.85 23.08 -2.74
N TRP A 246 -6.44 22.14 -3.47
CA TRP A 246 -6.41 22.15 -4.94
C TRP A 246 -7.09 23.39 -5.52
N ARG A 247 -8.27 23.77 -5.04
CA ARG A 247 -8.98 24.98 -5.50
C ARG A 247 -8.19 26.26 -5.24
N LYS A 248 -7.43 26.29 -4.15
CA LYS A 248 -6.52 27.40 -3.84
C LYS A 248 -5.34 27.47 -4.82
N VAL A 249 -4.74 26.33 -5.13
CA VAL A 249 -3.47 26.25 -5.87
C VAL A 249 -3.66 26.20 -7.38
N ALA A 250 -4.68 25.50 -7.90
CA ALA A 250 -4.90 25.29 -9.33
C ALA A 250 -4.89 26.58 -10.17
N PRO A 251 -5.47 27.72 -9.74
CA PRO A 251 -5.40 28.97 -10.49
C PRO A 251 -3.97 29.46 -10.73
N THR A 252 -3.02 29.16 -9.83
CA THR A 252 -1.61 29.53 -9.97
C THR A 252 -0.88 28.70 -11.03
N LEU A 253 -1.44 27.54 -11.41
CA LEU A 253 -0.87 26.62 -12.40
C LEU A 253 -1.37 26.90 -13.83
N ALA A 254 -2.35 27.80 -13.98
CA ALA A 254 -2.94 28.10 -15.28
C ALA A 254 -1.90 28.69 -16.25
N PRO A 255 -2.00 28.37 -17.56
CA PRO A 255 -1.12 28.95 -18.57
C PRO A 255 -1.10 30.49 -18.50
N GLY A 256 0.09 31.07 -18.33
CA GLY A 256 0.27 32.53 -18.22
C GLY A 256 0.17 33.10 -16.81
N SER A 257 -0.08 32.27 -15.78
CA SER A 257 0.05 32.69 -14.38
C SER A 257 1.49 33.08 -14.06
N SER A 258 1.67 34.26 -13.45
CA SER A 258 2.96 34.69 -12.87
C SER A 258 3.16 34.19 -11.44
N ASN A 259 2.10 33.71 -10.78
CA ASN A 259 2.13 33.23 -9.42
C ASN A 259 2.50 31.75 -9.38
N LYS A 260 3.30 31.35 -8.40
CA LYS A 260 3.62 29.96 -8.10
C LYS A 260 3.03 29.57 -6.75
N PRO A 261 2.66 28.29 -6.55
CA PRO A 261 2.31 27.79 -5.23
C PRO A 261 3.50 27.91 -4.28
N ASN A 262 3.21 28.09 -2.99
CA ASN A 262 4.22 27.94 -1.95
C ASN A 262 4.62 26.47 -1.83
N ALA A 263 5.91 26.18 -1.59
CA ALA A 263 6.41 24.83 -1.29
C ALA A 263 5.60 24.10 -0.20
N VAL A 264 5.15 24.80 0.85
CA VAL A 264 4.29 24.20 1.90
C VAL A 264 2.96 23.71 1.33
N GLU A 265 2.40 24.36 0.32
CA GLU A 265 1.15 23.93 -0.30
C GLU A 265 1.35 22.66 -1.13
N VAL A 266 2.48 22.55 -1.84
CA VAL A 266 2.88 21.32 -2.54
C VAL A 266 2.96 20.16 -1.56
N GLU A 267 3.62 20.39 -0.44
CA GLU A 267 3.85 19.36 0.56
C GLU A 267 2.59 18.99 1.34
N LEU A 268 1.73 19.96 1.68
CA LEU A 268 0.43 19.67 2.29
C LEU A 268 -0.44 18.81 1.36
N ILE A 269 -0.51 19.15 0.07
CA ILE A 269 -1.21 18.32 -0.92
C ILE A 269 -0.65 16.90 -0.92
N SER A 270 0.67 16.74 -0.86
CA SER A 270 1.31 15.43 -0.82
C SER A 270 1.04 14.65 0.46
N VAL A 271 1.03 15.30 1.61
CA VAL A 271 0.63 14.70 2.89
C VAL A 271 -0.80 14.18 2.81
N PHE A 272 -1.74 14.96 2.29
CA PHE A 272 -3.14 14.54 2.13
C PHE A 272 -3.30 13.38 1.13
N GLU A 273 -2.61 13.42 -0.02
CA GLU A 273 -2.63 12.31 -0.98
C GLU A 273 -2.05 11.01 -0.39
N ARG A 274 -0.96 11.10 0.39
CA ARG A 274 -0.35 9.94 1.07
C ARG A 274 -1.28 9.36 2.15
N LEU A 275 -1.98 10.21 2.90
CA LEU A 275 -3.00 9.77 3.85
C LEU A 275 -4.13 9.04 3.13
N ILE A 276 -4.66 9.60 2.05
CA ILE A 276 -5.71 8.93 1.24
C ILE A 276 -5.19 7.59 0.69
N ASN A 277 -3.96 7.55 0.18
CA ASN A 277 -3.32 6.33 -0.29
C ASN A 277 -3.23 5.25 0.80
N PHE A 278 -2.81 5.62 2.00
CA PHE A 278 -2.80 4.70 3.13
C PHE A 278 -4.21 4.24 3.49
N GLY A 279 -5.19 5.13 3.59
CA GLY A 279 -6.56 4.71 3.86
C GLY A 279 -7.07 3.72 2.79
N HIS A 280 -6.66 3.83 1.53
CA HIS A 280 -6.99 2.83 0.50
C HIS A 280 -6.25 1.50 0.64
N THR A 281 -4.97 1.53 0.98
CA THR A 281 -4.05 0.38 0.81
C THR A 281 -3.60 -0.27 2.11
N GLY A 282 -3.65 0.46 3.22
CA GLY A 282 -3.08 0.10 4.51
C GLY A 282 -1.56 0.02 4.55
N ALA A 283 -0.88 0.46 3.49
CA ALA A 283 0.55 0.26 3.35
C ALA A 283 1.31 1.40 4.02
N MET A 284 1.87 1.19 5.22
CA MET A 284 2.63 2.22 5.96
C MET A 284 3.82 2.79 5.17
N LYS A 285 4.40 2.04 4.23
CA LYS A 285 5.48 2.51 3.35
C LYS A 285 5.13 3.73 2.49
N VAL A 286 3.84 4.08 2.36
CA VAL A 286 3.40 5.28 1.64
C VAL A 286 3.50 6.54 2.50
N MET A 287 3.75 6.41 3.80
CA MET A 287 3.96 7.52 4.72
C MET A 287 5.37 8.09 4.52
N ALA A 288 5.47 9.41 4.45
CA ALA A 288 6.75 10.11 4.55
C ALA A 288 7.04 10.39 6.03
N THR A 289 7.45 9.37 6.78
CA THR A 289 7.65 9.37 8.25
C THR A 289 8.38 10.60 8.74
N GLY A 290 9.49 10.99 8.10
CA GLY A 290 10.24 12.20 8.43
C GLY A 290 9.34 13.44 8.65
N VAL A 291 8.50 13.79 7.69
CA VAL A 291 7.59 14.94 7.82
C VAL A 291 6.28 14.59 8.53
N MET A 292 5.69 13.43 8.23
CA MET A 292 4.36 13.03 8.69
C MET A 292 4.34 12.60 10.16
N ASP A 293 5.45 12.22 10.79
CA ASP A 293 5.51 12.01 12.23
C ASP A 293 5.58 13.34 12.99
N ARG A 294 6.32 14.32 12.45
CA ARG A 294 6.43 15.67 13.04
C ARG A 294 5.17 16.50 12.89
N LEU A 295 4.41 16.26 11.82
CA LEU A 295 3.07 16.81 11.65
C LEU A 295 1.99 16.02 12.40
N TRP A 296 2.35 14.88 13.01
CA TRP A 296 1.51 13.90 13.72
C TRP A 296 0.69 12.86 12.94
N PRO A 297 0.34 12.96 11.64
CA PRO A 297 -0.58 11.99 11.04
C PRO A 297 -0.11 10.54 11.10
N SER A 298 1.17 10.27 10.84
CA SER A 298 1.72 8.90 10.88
C SER A 298 1.62 8.30 12.28
N ARG A 299 2.08 9.04 13.29
CA ARG A 299 1.99 8.64 14.70
C ARG A 299 0.53 8.47 15.17
N ALA A 300 -0.34 9.40 14.80
CA ALA A 300 -1.76 9.35 15.18
C ALA A 300 -2.46 8.11 14.62
N ILE A 301 -2.14 7.71 13.37
CA ILE A 301 -2.66 6.48 12.76
C ILE A 301 -2.21 5.25 13.57
N LEU A 302 -0.95 5.21 14.00
CA LEU A 302 -0.43 4.10 14.80
C LEU A 302 -1.09 4.03 16.18
N ASP A 303 -1.29 5.19 16.82
CA ASP A 303 -1.82 5.28 18.18
C ASP A 303 -3.35 5.09 18.22
N THR A 304 -4.08 5.63 17.24
CA THR A 304 -5.55 5.75 17.29
C THR A 304 -6.29 5.08 16.12
N GLY A 305 -5.56 4.67 15.08
CA GLY A 305 -6.12 4.20 13.82
C GLY A 305 -6.46 5.31 12.82
N TYR A 306 -6.57 6.57 13.25
CA TYR A 306 -6.96 7.71 12.43
C TYR A 306 -5.88 8.80 12.35
N PRO A 307 -5.80 9.56 11.24
CA PRO A 307 -4.87 10.66 11.15
C PRO A 307 -5.31 11.83 12.03
N ALA A 308 -4.34 12.44 12.69
CA ALA A 308 -4.49 13.72 13.36
C ALA A 308 -3.33 14.63 12.95
N PHE A 309 -3.55 15.93 12.95
CA PHE A 309 -2.53 16.90 12.58
C PHE A 309 -2.08 17.69 13.81
N SER A 310 -0.84 18.17 13.77
CA SER A 310 -0.31 19.08 14.77
C SER A 310 -1.08 20.41 14.77
N PRO A 311 -1.13 21.14 15.90
CA PRO A 311 -1.77 22.44 15.99
C PRO A 311 -1.14 23.51 15.08
N ALA A 312 0.03 23.22 14.48
CA ALA A 312 0.64 24.07 13.48
C ALA A 312 -0.15 24.10 12.16
N LEU A 313 -0.94 23.05 11.87
CA LEU A 313 -1.89 23.07 10.76
C LEU A 313 -3.16 23.80 11.20
N ASN A 314 -3.35 24.99 10.68
CA ASN A 314 -4.52 25.82 10.96
C ASN A 314 -5.59 25.61 9.90
N PHE A 315 -6.85 25.65 10.32
CA PHE A 315 -8.01 25.68 9.45
C PHE A 315 -8.61 27.08 9.48
N GLY A 316 -8.68 27.73 8.32
CA GLY A 316 -9.13 29.12 8.19
C GLY A 316 -10.00 29.32 6.94
N GLY A 317 -10.01 30.55 6.40
CA GLY A 317 -10.90 30.92 5.29
C GLY A 317 -12.30 31.31 5.77
N GLU A 318 -13.18 31.69 4.84
CA GLU A 318 -14.54 32.18 5.14
C GLU A 318 -15.41 31.13 5.84
N ASP A 319 -15.20 29.86 5.49
CA ASP A 319 -15.89 28.68 6.00
C ASP A 319 -15.12 28.00 7.15
N GLY A 320 -13.90 28.46 7.48
CA GLY A 320 -13.07 27.91 8.56
C GLY A 320 -12.50 26.52 8.26
N LEU A 321 -12.51 26.08 7.00
CA LEU A 321 -12.11 24.72 6.60
C LEU A 321 -10.80 24.67 5.81
N MET A 322 -10.27 25.81 5.34
CA MET A 322 -9.08 25.84 4.47
C MET A 322 -7.82 25.46 5.25
N PRO A 323 -7.15 24.34 4.91
CA PRO A 323 -5.90 23.95 5.57
C PRO A 323 -4.77 24.92 5.20
N SER A 324 -4.01 25.35 6.19
CA SER A 324 -2.87 26.25 5.98
C SER A 324 -1.81 26.07 7.06
N MET A 325 -0.54 26.28 6.70
CA MET A 325 0.59 26.20 7.62
C MET A 325 1.63 27.25 7.24
N SER A 326 2.23 27.89 8.24
CA SER A 326 3.38 28.78 8.03
C SER A 326 4.61 27.96 7.67
N VAL A 327 5.45 28.50 6.78
CA VAL A 327 6.76 27.92 6.44
C VAL A 327 7.65 27.80 7.68
N ASP A 328 7.52 28.70 8.65
CA ASP A 328 8.32 28.68 9.89
C ASP A 328 7.95 27.52 10.81
N HIS A 329 6.73 27.00 10.69
CA HIS A 329 6.29 25.83 11.44
C HIS A 329 6.48 24.52 10.67
N TRP A 330 6.97 24.58 9.43
CA TRP A 330 7.19 23.38 8.63
C TRP A 330 8.35 22.55 9.22
N PRO A 331 8.20 21.21 9.34
CA PRO A 331 9.26 20.36 9.87
C PRO A 331 10.56 20.46 9.09
N ARG A 332 11.68 20.51 9.83
CA ARG A 332 13.04 20.57 9.27
C ARG A 332 13.86 19.37 9.73
N ASN A 333 14.81 18.97 8.88
CA ASN A 333 15.82 17.99 9.24
C ASN A 333 16.74 18.61 10.31
N PRO A 334 16.89 17.99 11.50
CA PRO A 334 17.72 18.54 12.57
C PRO A 334 19.20 18.70 12.22
N ALA A 335 19.73 17.88 11.32
CA ALA A 335 21.15 17.89 10.95
C ALA A 335 21.47 18.94 9.88
N THR A 336 20.58 19.11 8.89
CA THR A 336 20.84 19.97 7.73
C THR A 336 20.03 21.26 7.73
N ASN A 337 19.04 21.38 8.62
CA ASN A 337 18.07 22.48 8.70
C ASN A 337 17.21 22.68 7.43
N TYR A 338 17.32 21.78 6.44
CA TYR A 338 16.45 21.77 5.27
C TYR A 338 15.03 21.32 5.63
N PRO A 339 13.99 21.86 4.98
CA PRO A 339 12.62 21.40 5.17
C PRO A 339 12.49 19.93 4.76
N LEU A 340 11.75 19.17 5.56
CA LEU A 340 11.43 17.78 5.24
C LEU A 340 10.36 17.73 4.14
N VAL A 341 10.40 16.71 3.30
CA VAL A 341 9.57 16.61 2.11
C VAL A 341 8.82 15.29 2.05
N SER A 342 7.63 15.34 1.46
CA SER A 342 6.75 14.22 1.14
C SER A 342 6.51 14.10 -0.37
N SER A 343 6.64 15.18 -1.14
CA SER A 343 6.35 15.20 -2.58
C SER A 343 7.44 14.57 -3.47
N ARG A 344 8.66 14.39 -2.94
CA ARG A 344 9.86 13.96 -3.68
C ARG A 344 9.62 12.79 -4.63
N CYS A 345 9.06 11.68 -4.13
CA CYS A 345 8.84 10.48 -4.96
C CYS A 345 7.93 10.76 -6.17
N SER A 346 6.84 11.52 -5.96
CA SER A 346 5.94 11.92 -7.05
C SER A 346 6.64 12.81 -8.08
N MET A 347 7.51 13.72 -7.62
CA MET A 347 8.31 14.59 -8.49
C MET A 347 9.34 13.80 -9.30
N GLU A 348 10.11 12.92 -8.66
CA GLU A 348 11.15 12.13 -9.31
C GLU A 348 10.56 11.16 -10.36
N ILE A 349 9.43 10.51 -10.06
CA ILE A 349 8.74 9.62 -11.01
C ILE A 349 8.20 10.39 -12.21
N THR A 350 7.74 11.62 -12.01
CA THR A 350 7.05 12.40 -13.04
C THR A 350 8.01 13.21 -13.91
N TYR A 351 8.97 13.90 -13.28
CA TYR A 351 9.83 14.87 -13.93
C TYR A 351 11.30 14.46 -13.96
N GLY A 352 11.70 13.44 -13.20
CA GLY A 352 13.09 13.01 -13.02
C GLY A 352 13.73 13.61 -11.76
N LYS A 353 14.92 13.10 -11.41
CA LYS A 353 15.65 13.50 -10.19
C LYS A 353 16.06 14.98 -10.20
N ASP A 354 16.47 15.48 -11.37
CA ASP A 354 16.96 16.86 -11.54
C ASP A 354 15.89 17.94 -11.30
N HIS A 355 14.61 17.56 -11.29
CA HIS A 355 13.51 18.50 -11.00
C HIS A 355 13.36 18.76 -9.50
N PHE A 356 13.86 17.86 -8.64
CA PHE A 356 13.74 17.98 -7.19
C PHE A 356 14.92 18.72 -6.55
N THR A 357 16.10 18.64 -7.17
CA THR A 357 17.32 19.35 -6.76
C THR A 357 17.20 20.84 -7.05
#